data_AF-A0A2I0PI95-F1
#
_entry.id   AF-A0A2I0PI95-F1
#
_cell.length_a   1.000
_cell.length_b   1.000
_cell.length_c   1.000
_cell.angle_alpha   90.00
_cell.angle_beta   90.00
_cell.angle_gamma   90.00
#
_symmetry.space_group_name_H-M   'P 1'
#
loop_
_entity.id
_entity.type
_entity.pdbx_description
1 polymer ?
#
loop_
_entity_poly.entity_id
_entity_poly.type
_entity_poly.pdbx_seq_one_letter_code
_entity_poly.pdbx_strand_id
1 'polypeptide(L)'
;MPGKNHGMLVKNTLYLSIGILIIAAMIFTLQVALGYVQVKSTPPGWEIIRPPAEVSTLLIDDDIVWTGGKEGIVLISRTNRSRISLPAGAPPTSYVRQIFQDRNGSIWIAHDGGLIRFEEGSWQVISPAPEIPFRRVVSLAQHRDGSIIAGTDADAFVETSSGWQSLRSRGMPPVALAEVILVTRYGEIWVGCGEPMRGALLRFDGDAWHQYTMKDGLPHPSVRALAEDSDGVVWVATGYSRSGGAARFFNGSWTNLTVMDGLAGESTRSVSFDQDGRVWIGSEYDGIVIWSGRPEAVITEKDGLAGNEVKAMVQEPDGTFWFGTENGLSRVDRAVVI
;
A
#
# COMPACT_ATOMS: atom_id res chain seq x y z
N MET A 1 -77.00 -18.27 -11.37
CA MET A 1 -75.57 -18.60 -11.56
C MET A 1 -74.72 -17.93 -10.47
N PRO A 2 -74.48 -18.58 -9.31
CA PRO A 2 -73.55 -18.09 -8.31
C PRO A 2 -72.28 -18.96 -8.33
N GLY A 3 -71.18 -18.48 -8.91
CA GLY A 3 -69.96 -19.29 -8.98
C GLY A 3 -68.67 -18.56 -9.34
N LYS A 4 -68.73 -17.31 -9.81
CA LYS A 4 -67.54 -16.58 -10.27
C LYS A 4 -66.80 -15.78 -9.19
N ASN A 5 -67.45 -15.42 -8.07
CA ASN A 5 -66.82 -14.56 -7.05
C ASN A 5 -65.97 -15.32 -6.01
N HIS A 6 -66.23 -16.61 -5.76
CA HIS A 6 -65.45 -17.40 -4.81
C HIS A 6 -64.02 -17.69 -5.31
N GLY A 7 -63.85 -17.96 -6.60
CA GLY A 7 -62.53 -18.25 -7.18
C GLY A 7 -61.60 -17.03 -7.24
N MET A 8 -62.14 -15.81 -7.26
CA MET A 8 -61.34 -14.57 -7.31
C MET A 8 -60.84 -14.17 -5.91
N LEU A 9 -61.66 -14.34 -4.87
CA LEU A 9 -61.22 -14.12 -3.48
C LEU A 9 -60.09 -15.07 -3.09
N VAL A 10 -60.23 -16.37 -3.39
CA VAL A 10 -59.21 -17.38 -3.05
C VAL A 10 -57.88 -17.10 -3.77
N LYS A 11 -57.93 -16.68 -5.04
CA LYS A 11 -56.72 -16.29 -5.79
C LYS A 11 -56.05 -15.05 -5.18
N ASN A 12 -56.82 -14.03 -4.81
CA ASN A 12 -56.26 -12.82 -4.20
C ASN A 12 -55.65 -13.10 -2.82
N THR A 13 -56.29 -13.94 -2.01
CA THR A 13 -55.73 -14.39 -0.73
C THR A 13 -54.46 -15.21 -0.94
N LEU A 14 -54.41 -16.07 -1.96
CA LEU A 14 -53.22 -16.85 -2.30
C LEU A 14 -52.05 -15.96 -2.74
N TYR A 15 -52.29 -14.94 -3.58
CA TYR A 15 -51.25 -13.99 -3.99
C TYR A 15 -50.74 -13.15 -2.83
N LEU A 16 -51.62 -12.72 -1.91
CA LEU A 16 -51.23 -11.98 -0.72
C LEU A 16 -50.34 -12.83 0.19
N SER A 17 -50.70 -14.09 0.42
CA SER A 17 -49.92 -15.04 1.23
C SER A 17 -48.55 -15.32 0.60
N ILE A 18 -48.48 -15.51 -0.72
CA ILE A 18 -47.21 -15.69 -1.44
C ILE A 18 -46.35 -14.43 -1.34
N GLY A 19 -46.92 -13.24 -1.48
CA GLY A 19 -46.20 -11.97 -1.33
C GLY A 19 -45.60 -11.80 0.08
N ILE A 20 -46.37 -12.11 1.12
CA ILE A 20 -45.90 -12.07 2.52
C ILE A 20 -44.74 -13.06 2.73
N LEU A 21 -44.84 -14.27 2.19
CA LEU A 21 -43.77 -15.28 2.29
C LEU A 21 -42.48 -14.84 1.57
N ILE A 22 -42.59 -14.21 0.40
CA ILE A 22 -41.43 -13.69 -0.33
C ILE A 22 -40.76 -12.55 0.45
N ILE A 23 -41.54 -11.61 1.00
CA ILE A 23 -41.00 -10.51 1.81
C ILE A 23 -40.33 -11.06 3.08
N ALA A 24 -40.96 -12.02 3.76
CA ALA A 24 -40.38 -12.66 4.94
C ALA A 24 -39.08 -13.40 4.61
N ALA A 25 -39.02 -14.10 3.46
CA ALA A 25 -37.81 -14.77 3.00
C ALA A 25 -36.70 -13.78 2.61
N MET A 26 -37.04 -12.64 1.98
CA MET A 26 -36.09 -11.58 1.68
C MET A 26 -35.55 -10.92 2.95
N ILE A 27 -36.41 -10.62 3.93
CA ILE A 27 -35.99 -10.06 5.22
C ILE A 27 -35.11 -11.06 5.97
N PHE A 28 -35.47 -12.34 5.99
CA PHE A 28 -34.66 -13.38 6.62
C PHE A 28 -33.30 -13.54 5.91
N THR A 29 -33.28 -13.55 4.57
CA THR A 29 -32.04 -13.61 3.80
C THR A 29 -31.18 -12.37 4.02
N LEU A 30 -31.80 -11.19 4.12
CA LEU A 30 -31.11 -9.93 4.43
C LEU A 30 -30.60 -9.92 5.88
N GLN A 31 -31.36 -10.44 6.85
CA GLN A 31 -30.92 -10.57 8.25
C GLN A 31 -29.83 -11.61 8.42
N VAL A 32 -29.87 -12.71 7.67
CA VAL A 32 -28.78 -13.69 7.60
C VAL A 32 -27.57 -13.06 6.92
N ALA A 33 -27.73 -12.36 5.80
CA ALA A 33 -26.64 -11.65 5.12
C ALA A 33 -26.03 -10.54 6.00
N LEU A 34 -26.86 -9.75 6.68
CA LEU A 34 -26.43 -8.76 7.68
C LEU A 34 -25.85 -9.42 8.94
N GLY A 35 -26.28 -10.62 9.31
CA GLY A 35 -25.70 -11.42 10.40
C GLY A 35 -24.36 -12.06 10.02
N TYR A 36 -24.14 -12.32 8.73
CA TYR A 36 -22.83 -12.67 8.15
C TYR A 36 -21.92 -11.45 8.06
N VAL A 37 -22.48 -10.26 7.81
CA VAL A 37 -21.81 -8.97 8.05
C VAL A 37 -21.90 -8.69 9.56
N GLN A 38 -21.26 -9.54 10.37
CA GLN A 38 -20.77 -9.07 11.66
C GLN A 38 -19.93 -7.84 11.35
N VAL A 39 -20.47 -6.65 11.59
CA VAL A 39 -19.65 -5.46 11.83
C VAL A 39 -18.87 -5.85 13.07
N LYS A 40 -17.73 -6.53 12.88
CA LYS A 40 -16.80 -6.82 13.96
C LYS A 40 -16.54 -5.46 14.58
N SER A 41 -17.05 -5.27 15.79
CA SER A 41 -16.63 -4.13 16.59
C SER A 41 -15.11 -4.24 16.69
N THR A 42 -14.43 -3.16 16.35
CA THR A 42 -12.99 -3.12 16.50
C THR A 42 -12.65 -3.31 17.98
N PRO A 43 -11.58 -4.05 18.31
CA PRO A 43 -11.11 -4.13 19.69
C PRO A 43 -10.86 -2.73 20.28
N PRO A 44 -10.93 -2.56 21.61
CA PRO A 44 -10.68 -1.26 22.24
C PRO A 44 -9.36 -0.64 21.78
N GLY A 45 -9.40 0.64 21.42
CA GLY A 45 -8.25 1.39 20.91
C GLY A 45 -8.02 1.28 19.40
N TRP A 46 -8.66 0.33 18.72
CA TRP A 46 -8.62 0.22 17.26
C TRP A 46 -9.80 0.93 16.61
N GLU A 47 -9.51 1.62 15.52
CA GLU A 47 -10.51 2.23 14.64
C GLU A 47 -10.29 1.72 13.22
N ILE A 48 -11.37 1.38 12.52
CA ILE A 48 -11.35 1.12 11.08
C ILE A 48 -12.10 2.24 10.37
N ILE A 49 -11.45 2.86 9.39
CA ILE A 49 -11.96 4.05 8.68
C ILE A 49 -12.20 3.69 7.22
N ARG A 50 -13.43 3.93 6.76
CA ARG A 50 -13.89 3.73 5.37
C ARG A 50 -14.90 4.82 4.97
N PRO A 51 -14.90 5.28 3.71
CA PRO A 51 -13.84 5.11 2.71
C PRO A 51 -12.50 5.70 3.20
N PRO A 52 -11.35 5.34 2.60
CA PRO A 52 -11.13 4.49 1.40
C PRO A 52 -11.38 2.99 1.62
N ALA A 53 -11.68 2.26 0.54
CA ALA A 53 -11.90 0.81 0.55
C ALA A 53 -10.58 0.01 0.45
N GLU A 54 -9.57 0.54 -0.24
CA GLU A 54 -8.21 0.00 -0.28
C GLU A 54 -7.21 1.16 -0.17
N VAL A 55 -6.15 0.97 0.60
CA VAL A 55 -5.06 1.94 0.76
C VAL A 55 -3.73 1.27 0.47
N SER A 56 -3.09 1.69 -0.62
CA SER A 56 -1.75 1.25 -1.02
C SER A 56 -0.64 2.16 -0.51
N THR A 57 -0.98 3.41 -0.19
CA THR A 57 -0.02 4.41 0.26
C THR A 57 -0.74 5.44 1.13
N LEU A 58 -0.05 5.98 2.12
CA LEU A 58 -0.55 7.09 2.91
C LEU A 58 0.57 8.04 3.33
N LEU A 59 0.22 9.30 3.45
CA LEU A 59 1.06 10.41 3.91
C LEU A 59 0.25 11.23 4.91
N ILE A 60 0.87 11.60 6.03
CA ILE A 60 0.26 12.50 7.01
C ILE A 60 0.85 13.89 6.79
N ASP A 61 -0.02 14.86 6.53
CA ASP A 61 0.31 16.26 6.28
C ASP A 61 -0.65 17.13 7.10
N ASP A 62 -0.18 17.67 8.23
CA ASP A 62 -0.98 18.34 9.25
C ASP A 62 -2.21 17.51 9.70
N ASP A 63 -3.44 18.03 9.53
CA ASP A 63 -4.68 17.30 9.86
C ASP A 63 -5.16 16.40 8.71
N ILE A 64 -4.41 16.29 7.63
CA ILE A 64 -4.84 15.55 6.44
C ILE A 64 -4.05 14.24 6.35
N VAL A 65 -4.77 13.14 6.40
CA VAL A 65 -4.26 11.83 5.98
C VAL A 65 -4.56 11.69 4.49
N TRP A 66 -3.53 11.89 3.67
CA TRP A 66 -3.56 11.61 2.25
C TRP A 66 -3.50 10.10 2.05
N THR A 67 -4.51 9.52 1.42
CA THR A 67 -4.49 8.10 1.07
C THR A 67 -4.59 7.91 -0.42
N GLY A 68 -3.88 6.90 -0.92
CA GLY A 68 -3.92 6.49 -2.30
C GLY A 68 -4.24 5.00 -2.42
N GLY A 69 -5.07 4.65 -3.40
CA GLY A 69 -5.38 3.26 -3.73
C GLY A 69 -6.17 3.16 -5.03
N LYS A 70 -6.94 2.08 -5.20
CA LYS A 70 -7.75 1.84 -6.41
C LYS A 70 -8.72 2.98 -6.74
N GLU A 71 -9.24 3.66 -5.71
CA GLU A 71 -10.20 4.76 -5.82
C GLU A 71 -9.55 6.11 -6.18
N GLY A 72 -8.23 6.14 -6.36
CA GLY A 72 -7.48 7.39 -6.54
C GLY A 72 -7.05 7.97 -5.18
N ILE A 73 -7.08 9.31 -5.08
CA ILE A 73 -6.74 10.03 -3.84
C ILE A 73 -8.00 10.18 -2.97
N VAL A 74 -7.91 9.76 -1.71
CA VAL A 74 -8.94 10.01 -0.69
C VAL A 74 -8.28 10.72 0.49
N LEU A 75 -8.81 11.88 0.86
CA LEU A 75 -8.34 12.65 2.01
C LEU A 75 -9.22 12.38 3.22
N ILE A 76 -8.60 12.14 4.37
CA ILE A 76 -9.28 11.89 5.63
C ILE A 76 -8.77 12.91 6.66
N SER A 77 -9.68 13.53 7.43
CA SER A 77 -9.29 14.34 8.58
C SER A 77 -8.73 13.43 9.66
N ARG A 78 -7.53 13.74 10.12
CA ARG A 78 -6.88 13.05 11.21
C ARG A 78 -7.65 13.20 12.52
N THR A 79 -8.17 14.41 12.77
CA THR A 79 -8.88 14.75 14.01
C THR A 79 -10.26 14.12 14.14
N ASN A 80 -11.03 13.97 13.05
CA ASN A 80 -12.41 13.47 13.15
C ASN A 80 -12.74 12.28 12.22
N ARG A 81 -11.76 11.80 11.45
CA ARG A 81 -11.85 10.64 10.56
C ARG A 81 -12.88 10.80 9.43
N SER A 82 -13.37 12.02 9.19
CA SER A 82 -14.28 12.31 8.09
C SER A 82 -13.51 12.51 6.78
N ARG A 83 -14.18 12.22 5.66
CA ARG A 83 -13.64 12.46 4.33
C ARG A 83 -13.58 13.96 4.05
N ILE A 84 -12.44 14.40 3.52
CA ILE A 84 -12.21 15.77 3.06
C ILE A 84 -12.30 15.80 1.52
N SER A 85 -12.84 16.89 0.96
CA SER A 85 -12.83 17.14 -0.47
C SER A 85 -11.41 17.45 -0.95
N LEU A 86 -11.04 16.95 -2.13
CA LEU A 86 -9.76 17.30 -2.74
C LEU A 86 -9.68 18.82 -3.01
N PRO A 87 -8.48 19.42 -2.93
CA PRO A 87 -8.23 20.78 -3.41
C PRO A 87 -8.76 20.98 -4.83
N ALA A 88 -9.30 22.16 -5.11
CA ALA A 88 -9.90 22.48 -6.40
C ALA A 88 -8.92 22.24 -7.57
N GLY A 89 -9.44 21.77 -8.70
CA GLY A 89 -8.64 21.49 -9.89
C GLY A 89 -7.85 20.17 -9.84
N ALA A 90 -8.13 19.29 -8.88
CA ALA A 90 -7.49 17.97 -8.80
C ALA A 90 -7.64 17.19 -10.11
N PRO A 91 -6.53 16.78 -10.76
CA PRO A 91 -6.57 15.92 -11.94
C PRO A 91 -7.17 14.55 -11.60
N PRO A 92 -7.77 13.86 -12.59
CA PRO A 92 -8.22 12.49 -12.40
C PRO A 92 -7.01 11.58 -12.14
N THR A 93 -7.14 10.70 -11.15
CA THR A 93 -6.15 9.67 -10.85
C THR A 93 -6.75 8.28 -11.07
N SER A 94 -5.90 7.31 -11.37
CA SER A 94 -6.27 5.90 -11.55
C SER A 94 -5.28 5.05 -10.79
N TYR A 95 -5.74 4.24 -9.83
CA TYR A 95 -4.90 3.47 -8.91
C TYR A 95 -3.63 4.21 -8.46
N VAL A 96 -3.75 4.97 -7.38
CA VAL A 96 -2.60 5.65 -6.78
C VAL A 96 -1.70 4.62 -6.10
N ARG A 97 -0.43 4.57 -6.53
CA ARG A 97 0.57 3.60 -6.10
C ARG A 97 1.42 4.13 -4.96
N GLN A 98 1.80 5.40 -5.02
CA GLN A 98 2.57 6.07 -3.97
C GLN A 98 2.19 7.54 -3.88
N ILE A 99 2.04 8.02 -2.66
CA ILE A 99 2.00 9.44 -2.29
C ILE A 99 3.27 9.69 -1.46
N PHE A 100 4.01 10.71 -1.84
CA PHE A 100 5.31 11.02 -1.25
C PHE A 100 5.46 12.53 -1.12
N GLN A 101 5.96 13.02 0.02
CA GLN A 101 6.32 14.43 0.18
C GLN A 101 7.83 14.58 0.01
N ASP A 102 8.24 15.47 -0.89
CA ASP A 102 9.65 15.79 -1.06
C ASP A 102 10.16 16.75 0.03
N ARG A 103 11.48 16.94 0.09
CA ARG A 103 12.11 17.84 1.08
C ARG A 103 11.73 19.32 0.95
N ASN A 104 11.09 19.73 -0.15
CA ASN A 104 10.60 21.10 -0.35
C ASN A 104 9.12 21.23 0.06
N GLY A 105 8.47 20.14 0.49
CA GLY A 105 7.06 20.11 0.89
C GLY A 105 6.09 19.82 -0.24
N SER A 106 6.57 19.60 -1.47
CA SER A 106 5.73 19.20 -2.60
C SER A 106 5.23 17.76 -2.42
N ILE A 107 3.94 17.54 -2.63
CA ILE A 107 3.33 16.21 -2.58
C ILE A 107 3.30 15.65 -4.00
N TRP A 108 4.01 14.55 -4.22
CA TRP A 108 4.05 13.81 -5.47
C TRP A 108 3.15 12.59 -5.39
N ILE A 109 2.37 12.35 -6.45
CA ILE A 109 1.42 11.24 -6.54
C ILE A 109 1.72 10.45 -7.80
N ALA A 110 2.26 9.23 -7.61
CA ALA A 110 2.47 8.23 -8.64
C ALA A 110 1.23 7.36 -8.78
N HIS A 111 0.75 7.17 -10.02
CA HIS A 111 -0.44 6.39 -10.29
C HIS A 111 -0.39 5.71 -11.66
N ASP A 112 -1.31 4.79 -11.93
CA ASP A 112 -1.33 3.98 -13.15
C ASP A 112 -1.43 4.80 -14.44
N GLY A 113 -1.94 6.03 -14.33
CA GLY A 113 -2.16 6.93 -15.44
C GLY A 113 -1.05 7.95 -15.67
N GLY A 114 -0.13 8.14 -14.70
CA GLY A 114 0.69 9.34 -14.69
C GLY A 114 1.46 9.60 -13.40
N LEU A 115 2.00 10.83 -13.38
CA LEU A 115 2.64 11.46 -12.23
C LEU A 115 2.07 12.86 -12.11
N ILE A 116 1.59 13.22 -10.92
CA ILE A 116 1.12 14.57 -10.63
C ILE A 116 1.82 15.10 -9.38
N ARG A 117 1.93 16.43 -9.30
CA ARG A 117 2.48 17.15 -8.15
C ARG A 117 1.46 18.13 -7.61
N PHE A 118 1.34 18.21 -6.29
CA PHE A 118 0.58 19.21 -5.57
C PHE A 118 1.55 20.07 -4.75
N GLU A 119 1.53 21.37 -5.00
CA GLU A 119 2.46 22.33 -4.42
C GLU A 119 1.76 23.67 -4.24
N GLU A 120 1.86 24.27 -3.05
CA GLU A 120 1.30 25.59 -2.75
C GLU A 120 -0.18 25.76 -3.17
N GLY A 121 -1.00 24.73 -2.96
CA GLY A 121 -2.43 24.75 -3.30
C GLY A 121 -2.76 24.49 -4.77
N SER A 122 -1.76 24.21 -5.62
CA SER A 122 -1.91 24.04 -7.06
C SER A 122 -1.50 22.66 -7.54
N TRP A 123 -2.25 22.14 -8.51
CA TRP A 123 -1.98 20.85 -9.16
C TRP A 123 -1.19 21.02 -10.45
N GLN A 124 -0.22 20.14 -10.67
CA GLN A 124 0.56 20.04 -11.89
C GLN A 124 0.53 18.60 -12.40
N VAL A 125 0.17 18.41 -13.68
CA VAL A 125 0.26 17.12 -14.35
C VAL A 125 1.65 17.02 -14.97
N ILE A 126 2.48 16.13 -14.44
CA ILE A 126 3.83 15.88 -14.96
C ILE A 126 3.73 14.85 -16.08
N SER A 127 3.11 13.71 -15.83
CA SER A 127 2.82 12.69 -16.84
C SER A 127 1.32 12.36 -16.82
N PRO A 128 0.66 12.19 -17.98
CA PRO A 128 1.23 12.20 -19.33
C PRO A 128 1.45 13.63 -19.87
N ALA A 129 2.60 13.84 -20.53
CA ALA A 129 2.88 15.00 -21.38
C ALA A 129 3.75 14.57 -22.58
N PRO A 130 3.67 15.24 -23.75
CA PRO A 130 4.34 14.79 -24.98
C PRO A 130 5.85 14.56 -24.86
N GLU A 131 6.52 15.34 -24.02
CA GLU A 131 7.97 15.30 -23.76
C GLU A 131 8.38 14.28 -22.70
N ILE A 132 7.42 13.65 -22.03
CA ILE A 132 7.69 12.75 -20.91
C ILE A 132 7.72 11.30 -21.40
N PRO A 133 8.84 10.58 -21.22
CA PRO A 133 9.08 9.28 -21.83
C PRO A 133 8.37 8.11 -21.11
N PHE A 134 7.52 8.40 -20.14
CA PHE A 134 6.78 7.41 -19.37
C PHE A 134 5.35 7.89 -19.10
N ARG A 135 4.47 6.92 -18.83
CA ARG A 135 3.09 7.18 -18.46
C ARG A 135 2.82 6.68 -17.05
N ARG A 136 2.82 5.36 -16.87
CA ARG A 136 2.55 4.73 -15.58
C ARG A 136 3.73 4.94 -14.63
N VAL A 137 3.47 5.48 -13.45
CA VAL A 137 4.47 5.60 -12.38
C VAL A 137 4.01 4.78 -11.18
N VAL A 138 4.89 3.93 -10.68
CA VAL A 138 4.59 2.98 -9.59
C VAL A 138 5.35 3.27 -8.31
N SER A 139 6.51 3.92 -8.41
CA SER A 139 7.33 4.29 -7.25
C SER A 139 8.05 5.62 -7.48
N LEU A 140 8.37 6.28 -6.37
CA LEU A 140 9.02 7.57 -6.29
C LEU A 140 10.06 7.56 -5.17
N ALA A 141 11.19 8.21 -5.41
CA ALA A 141 12.17 8.54 -4.40
C ALA A 141 12.81 9.89 -4.72
N GLN A 142 13.35 10.57 -3.70
CA GLN A 142 14.13 11.80 -3.90
C GLN A 142 15.61 11.52 -3.65
N HIS A 143 16.44 11.78 -4.66
CA HIS A 143 17.88 11.71 -4.53
C HIS A 143 18.43 12.86 -3.68
N ARG A 144 19.67 12.77 -3.19
CA ARG A 144 20.27 13.75 -2.26
C ARG A 144 20.40 15.16 -2.84
N ASP A 145 20.61 15.26 -4.15
CA ASP A 145 20.66 16.54 -4.87
C ASP A 145 19.28 17.20 -5.06
N GLY A 146 18.21 16.53 -4.62
CA GLY A 146 16.84 17.02 -4.73
C GLY A 146 16.07 16.48 -5.93
N SER A 147 16.74 15.82 -6.88
CA SER A 147 16.08 15.25 -8.05
C SER A 147 15.12 14.12 -7.67
N ILE A 148 13.99 14.06 -8.38
CA ILE A 148 13.03 12.97 -8.23
C ILE A 148 13.38 11.81 -9.16
N ILE A 149 13.31 10.60 -8.62
CA ILE A 149 13.42 9.36 -9.37
C ILE A 149 12.03 8.72 -9.43
N ALA A 150 11.56 8.41 -10.64
CA ALA A 150 10.28 7.77 -10.90
C ALA A 150 10.50 6.35 -11.45
N GLY A 151 10.01 5.34 -10.73
CA GLY A 151 9.94 3.96 -11.20
C GLY A 151 8.67 3.70 -11.98
N THR A 152 8.78 3.00 -13.10
CA THR A 152 7.70 2.77 -14.06
C THR A 152 7.54 1.28 -14.36
N ASP A 153 6.59 0.95 -15.23
CA ASP A 153 6.35 -0.39 -15.77
C ASP A 153 7.34 -0.83 -16.88
N ALA A 154 8.41 -0.07 -17.09
CA ALA A 154 9.43 -0.41 -18.09
C ALA A 154 10.85 0.07 -17.77
N ASP A 155 11.00 1.01 -16.82
CA ASP A 155 12.28 1.64 -16.49
C ASP A 155 12.24 2.39 -15.15
N ALA A 156 13.34 3.03 -14.78
CA ALA A 156 13.37 4.12 -13.82
C ALA A 156 13.94 5.39 -14.48
N PHE A 157 13.34 6.54 -14.21
CA PHE A 157 13.74 7.84 -14.75
C PHE A 157 14.13 8.78 -13.63
N VAL A 158 15.13 9.63 -13.86
CA VAL A 158 15.54 10.69 -12.96
C VAL A 158 15.25 12.05 -13.59
N GLU A 159 14.71 12.96 -12.79
CA GLU A 159 14.49 14.35 -13.16
C GLU A 159 15.84 15.08 -13.32
N THR A 160 15.99 15.83 -14.41
CA THR A 160 17.17 16.65 -14.69
C THR A 160 16.74 18.03 -15.18
N SER A 161 17.68 18.97 -15.26
CA SER A 161 17.44 20.29 -15.87
C SER A 161 17.03 20.23 -17.35
N SER A 162 17.27 19.10 -18.03
CA SER A 162 16.90 18.86 -19.43
C SER A 162 15.63 18.02 -19.59
N GLY A 163 14.92 17.74 -18.50
CA GLY A 163 13.78 16.83 -18.45
C GLY A 163 14.14 15.47 -17.87
N TRP A 164 13.28 14.47 -18.08
CA TRP A 164 13.41 13.15 -17.49
C TRP A 164 14.34 12.24 -18.31
N GLN A 165 15.35 11.67 -17.65
CA GLN A 165 16.32 10.78 -18.27
C GLN A 165 16.23 9.36 -17.71
N SER A 166 16.27 8.37 -18.58
CA SER A 166 16.32 6.95 -18.19
C SER A 166 17.60 6.64 -17.42
N LEU A 167 17.49 5.93 -16.29
CA LEU A 167 18.65 5.44 -15.55
C LEU A 167 19.43 4.36 -16.33
N ARG A 168 18.86 3.75 -17.39
CA ARG A 168 19.62 2.89 -18.31
C ARG A 168 20.72 3.65 -19.04
N SER A 169 20.52 4.93 -19.34
CA SER A 169 21.57 5.78 -19.90
C SER A 169 22.75 5.99 -18.95
N ARG A 170 22.55 5.70 -17.66
CA ARG A 170 23.55 5.71 -16.58
C ARG A 170 23.97 4.30 -16.15
N GLY A 171 23.81 3.32 -17.04
CA GLY A 171 24.27 1.94 -16.84
C GLY A 171 23.36 1.04 -16.02
N MET A 172 22.14 1.49 -15.64
CA MET A 172 21.20 0.62 -14.94
C MET A 172 20.80 -0.58 -15.82
N PRO A 173 20.92 -1.84 -15.32
CA PRO A 173 20.39 -3.00 -16.01
C PRO A 173 18.88 -2.88 -16.29
N PRO A 174 18.37 -3.48 -17.37
CA PRO A 174 16.95 -3.42 -17.69
C PRO A 174 16.11 -4.15 -16.62
N VAL A 175 14.99 -3.53 -16.23
CA VAL A 175 13.97 -4.11 -15.34
C VAL A 175 12.61 -4.08 -16.01
N ALA A 176 11.78 -5.09 -15.76
CA ALA A 176 10.43 -5.16 -16.31
C ALA A 176 9.44 -4.26 -15.57
N LEU A 177 9.71 -3.93 -14.31
CA LEU A 177 8.84 -3.10 -13.46
C LEU A 177 9.67 -2.58 -12.29
N ALA A 178 9.95 -1.28 -12.23
CA ALA A 178 10.64 -0.66 -11.09
C ALA A 178 9.66 -0.42 -9.93
N GLU A 179 9.24 -1.51 -9.27
CA GLU A 179 8.15 -1.55 -8.27
C GLU A 179 8.43 -0.69 -7.04
N VAL A 180 9.69 -0.61 -6.61
CA VAL A 180 10.10 0.18 -5.44
C VAL A 180 11.48 0.77 -5.66
N ILE A 181 11.67 2.02 -5.23
CA ILE A 181 12.96 2.71 -5.26
C ILE A 181 13.25 3.20 -3.85
N LEU A 182 14.48 2.94 -3.39
CA LEU A 182 15.00 3.48 -2.13
C LEU A 182 16.29 4.24 -2.44
N VAL A 183 16.38 5.48 -1.97
CA VAL A 183 17.65 6.21 -1.90
C VAL A 183 18.10 6.17 -0.44
N THR A 184 19.26 5.55 -0.18
CA THR A 184 19.77 5.42 1.19
C THR A 184 20.33 6.75 1.70
N ARG A 185 20.54 6.85 3.01
CA ARG A 185 21.26 7.98 3.62
C ARG A 185 22.67 8.16 3.10
N TYR A 186 23.25 7.13 2.47
CA TYR A 186 24.57 7.15 1.84
C TYR A 186 24.50 7.48 0.34
N GLY A 187 23.32 7.76 -0.21
CA GLY A 187 23.13 8.17 -1.60
C GLY A 187 23.14 7.01 -2.59
N GLU A 188 23.09 5.77 -2.10
CA GLU A 188 22.94 4.61 -2.96
C GLU A 188 21.50 4.55 -3.46
N ILE A 189 21.33 4.07 -4.69
CA ILE A 189 20.01 3.90 -5.30
C ILE A 189 19.72 2.41 -5.38
N TRP A 190 18.63 1.98 -4.77
CA TRP A 190 18.14 0.62 -4.84
C TRP A 190 16.85 0.59 -5.65
N VAL A 191 16.76 -0.32 -6.62
CA VAL A 191 15.59 -0.50 -7.49
C VAL A 191 15.14 -1.95 -7.43
N GLY A 192 13.99 -2.18 -6.79
CA GLY A 192 13.36 -3.50 -6.70
C GLY A 192 12.48 -3.78 -7.91
N CYS A 193 12.67 -4.94 -8.56
CA CYS A 193 11.79 -5.38 -9.63
C CYS A 193 10.55 -6.08 -9.07
N GLY A 194 9.35 -5.69 -9.51
CA GLY A 194 8.10 -6.31 -9.07
C GLY A 194 7.73 -7.60 -9.81
N GLU A 195 8.48 -8.01 -10.83
CA GLU A 195 8.14 -9.16 -11.67
C GLU A 195 8.43 -10.50 -10.95
N PRO A 196 7.43 -11.38 -10.77
CA PRO A 196 7.58 -12.60 -9.96
C PRO A 196 8.52 -13.69 -10.48
N MET A 197 8.73 -13.79 -11.79
CA MET A 197 9.41 -14.94 -12.39
C MET A 197 10.90 -14.71 -12.65
N ARG A 198 11.28 -13.46 -12.93
CA ARG A 198 12.61 -13.04 -13.44
C ARG A 198 13.04 -11.67 -12.91
N GLY A 199 12.40 -11.17 -11.87
CA GLY A 199 12.81 -9.96 -11.17
C GLY A 199 14.18 -10.07 -10.50
N ALA A 200 14.69 -8.92 -10.09
CA ALA A 200 15.93 -8.78 -9.34
C ALA A 200 15.89 -7.49 -8.51
N LEU A 201 16.81 -7.36 -7.58
CA LEU A 201 17.10 -6.11 -6.88
C LEU A 201 18.38 -5.50 -7.46
N LEU A 202 18.31 -4.25 -7.90
CA LEU A 202 19.46 -3.51 -8.39
C LEU A 202 19.94 -2.52 -7.32
N ARG A 203 21.25 -2.33 -7.22
CA ARG A 203 21.89 -1.33 -6.34
C ARG A 203 22.93 -0.54 -7.13
N PHE A 204 22.85 0.78 -7.09
CA PHE A 204 23.91 1.67 -7.50
C PHE A 204 24.66 2.16 -6.25
N ASP A 205 25.96 1.85 -6.16
CA ASP A 205 26.81 2.21 -5.01
C ASP A 205 27.51 3.57 -5.14
N GLY A 206 27.24 4.30 -6.24
CA GLY A 206 27.92 5.54 -6.59
C GLY A 206 28.92 5.39 -7.74
N ASP A 207 29.35 4.16 -8.05
CA ASP A 207 30.29 3.85 -9.13
C ASP A 207 29.68 2.86 -10.13
N ALA A 208 29.10 1.75 -9.63
CA ALA A 208 28.60 0.66 -10.45
C ALA A 208 27.20 0.19 -10.04
N TRP A 209 26.51 -0.41 -11.01
CA TRP A 209 25.27 -1.13 -10.76
C TRP A 209 25.57 -2.59 -10.45
N HIS A 210 25.03 -3.06 -9.32
CA HIS A 210 25.05 -4.44 -8.88
C HIS A 210 23.64 -5.03 -8.99
N GLN A 211 23.56 -6.31 -9.35
CA GLN A 211 22.30 -7.05 -9.44
C GLN A 211 22.31 -8.18 -8.42
N TYR A 212 21.25 -8.27 -7.62
CA TYR A 212 21.02 -9.33 -6.66
C TYR A 212 19.78 -10.14 -7.06
N THR A 213 19.96 -11.45 -7.03
CA THR A 213 18.96 -12.47 -7.35
C THR A 213 18.84 -13.48 -6.20
N MET A 214 18.00 -14.50 -6.37
CA MET A 214 17.93 -15.60 -5.40
C MET A 214 19.27 -16.34 -5.21
N LYS A 215 20.16 -16.30 -6.20
CA LYS A 215 21.50 -16.91 -6.07
C LYS A 215 22.41 -16.13 -5.11
N ASP A 216 22.13 -14.84 -4.92
CA ASP A 216 22.94 -13.94 -4.12
C ASP A 216 22.42 -13.81 -2.68
N GLY A 217 21.16 -14.21 -2.45
CA GLY A 217 20.52 -14.19 -1.13
C GLY A 217 19.11 -13.61 -1.12
N LEU A 218 18.64 -12.98 -2.20
CA LEU A 218 17.29 -12.42 -2.25
C LEU A 218 16.22 -13.53 -2.08
N PRO A 219 15.27 -13.45 -1.14
CA PRO A 219 14.35 -14.58 -0.90
C PRO A 219 13.45 -14.91 -2.09
N HIS A 220 13.05 -13.90 -2.88
CA HIS A 220 12.20 -14.07 -4.06
C HIS A 220 12.44 -12.96 -5.11
N PRO A 221 12.25 -13.22 -6.43
CA PRO A 221 12.54 -12.25 -7.50
C PRO A 221 11.68 -10.98 -7.45
N SER A 222 10.42 -11.09 -7.00
CA SER A 222 9.52 -9.95 -6.83
C SER A 222 9.84 -9.22 -5.53
N VAL A 223 10.50 -8.07 -5.65
CA VAL A 223 10.76 -7.14 -4.55
C VAL A 223 9.56 -6.22 -4.39
N ARG A 224 9.01 -6.14 -3.18
CA ARG A 224 7.76 -5.44 -2.87
C ARG A 224 7.95 -4.17 -2.07
N ALA A 225 8.91 -4.15 -1.16
CA ALA A 225 9.25 -2.96 -0.38
C ALA A 225 10.74 -2.97 0.00
N LEU A 226 11.27 -1.77 0.20
CA LEU A 226 12.62 -1.50 0.67
C LEU A 226 12.55 -0.44 1.76
N ALA A 227 13.32 -0.62 2.82
CA ALA A 227 13.46 0.39 3.88
C ALA A 227 14.87 0.34 4.47
N GLU A 228 15.42 1.48 4.86
CA GLU A 228 16.73 1.56 5.52
C GLU A 228 16.53 1.90 7.00
N ASP A 229 17.15 1.14 7.91
CA ASP A 229 17.12 1.44 9.35
C ASP A 229 18.15 2.50 9.76
N SER A 230 18.18 2.85 11.05
CA SER A 230 19.11 3.85 11.61
C SER A 230 20.58 3.47 11.47
N ASP A 231 20.89 2.18 11.37
CA ASP A 231 22.24 1.61 11.31
C ASP A 231 22.71 1.42 9.86
N GLY A 232 21.88 1.74 8.88
CA GLY A 232 22.18 1.60 7.45
C GLY A 232 21.94 0.20 6.90
N VAL A 233 21.19 -0.65 7.61
CA VAL A 233 20.75 -1.94 7.10
C VAL A 233 19.59 -1.72 6.14
N VAL A 234 19.68 -2.31 4.96
CA VAL A 234 18.57 -2.30 4.00
C VAL A 234 17.72 -3.55 4.22
N TRP A 235 16.47 -3.33 4.59
CA TRP A 235 15.45 -4.36 4.73
C TRP A 235 14.65 -4.47 3.43
N VAL A 236 14.39 -5.72 3.04
CA VAL A 236 13.78 -6.07 1.75
C VAL A 236 12.61 -6.99 2.02
N ALA A 237 11.40 -6.58 1.62
CA ALA A 237 10.25 -7.46 1.52
C ALA A 237 10.16 -8.03 0.09
N THR A 238 9.97 -9.34 0.00
CA THR A 238 9.83 -10.04 -1.28
C THR A 238 8.69 -11.04 -1.22
N GLY A 239 8.05 -11.23 -2.38
CA GLY A 239 7.10 -12.32 -2.54
C GLY A 239 6.03 -12.10 -3.60
N TYR A 240 5.41 -13.21 -3.98
CA TYR A 240 4.22 -13.26 -4.80
C TYR A 240 3.40 -14.48 -4.43
N SER A 241 2.10 -14.29 -4.16
CA SER A 241 1.24 -15.37 -3.71
C SER A 241 1.78 -15.98 -2.40
N ARG A 242 2.14 -17.26 -2.37
CA ARG A 242 2.58 -17.95 -1.13
C ARG A 242 4.07 -18.30 -1.12
N SER A 243 4.90 -17.48 -1.77
CA SER A 243 6.35 -17.66 -1.82
C SER A 243 7.04 -16.30 -1.68
N GLY A 244 8.11 -16.24 -0.91
CA GLY A 244 8.74 -14.98 -0.56
C GLY A 244 9.60 -15.06 0.68
N GLY A 245 9.58 -13.95 1.41
CA GLY A 245 10.22 -13.77 2.70
C GLY A 245 10.72 -12.34 2.82
N ALA A 246 11.34 -12.04 3.95
CA ALA A 246 12.07 -10.80 4.14
C ALA A 246 13.57 -11.09 4.17
N ALA A 247 14.39 -10.09 3.87
CA ALA A 247 15.82 -10.19 4.06
C ALA A 247 16.37 -8.85 4.54
N ARG A 248 17.50 -8.91 5.24
CA ARG A 248 18.31 -7.75 5.55
C ARG A 248 19.64 -7.84 4.82
N PHE A 249 20.09 -6.71 4.29
CA PHE A 249 21.39 -6.55 3.65
C PHE A 249 22.22 -5.55 4.45
N PHE A 250 23.37 -6.02 4.94
CA PHE A 250 24.30 -5.19 5.70
C PHE A 250 25.73 -5.58 5.37
N ASN A 251 26.58 -4.59 5.05
CA ASN A 251 27.99 -4.80 4.72
C ASN A 251 28.25 -5.94 3.73
N GLY A 252 27.47 -5.99 2.65
CA GLY A 252 27.63 -7.00 1.59
C GLY A 252 27.04 -8.38 1.92
N SER A 253 26.43 -8.55 3.10
CA SER A 253 25.92 -9.84 3.57
C SER A 253 24.40 -9.85 3.67
N TRP A 254 23.80 -10.95 3.20
CA TRP A 254 22.38 -11.22 3.30
C TRP A 254 22.04 -12.04 4.54
N THR A 255 20.91 -11.74 5.17
CA THR A 255 20.29 -12.60 6.19
C THR A 255 18.81 -12.69 5.89
N ASN A 256 18.32 -13.89 5.62
CA ASN A 256 16.93 -14.13 5.22
C ASN A 256 16.08 -14.47 6.44
N LEU A 257 14.82 -14.04 6.39
CA LEU A 257 13.78 -14.33 7.35
C LEU A 257 12.64 -15.05 6.63
N THR A 258 12.14 -16.10 7.28
CA THR A 258 11.04 -16.94 6.80
C THR A 258 9.97 -17.07 7.88
N VAL A 259 8.86 -17.75 7.57
CA VAL A 259 7.86 -18.11 8.58
C VAL A 259 8.44 -18.94 9.73
N MET A 260 9.50 -19.71 9.49
CA MET A 260 10.18 -20.49 10.53
C MET A 260 10.95 -19.62 11.52
N ASP A 261 11.36 -18.42 11.08
CA ASP A 261 11.98 -17.40 11.93
C ASP A 261 10.93 -16.52 12.63
N GLY A 262 9.66 -16.65 12.25
CA GLY A 262 8.52 -15.95 12.84
C GLY A 262 7.90 -14.85 11.99
N LEU A 263 8.17 -14.80 10.68
CA LEU A 263 7.39 -13.95 9.78
C LEU A 263 5.90 -14.34 9.83
N ALA A 264 5.02 -13.34 9.73
CA ALA A 264 3.58 -13.57 9.74
C ALA A 264 3.10 -14.44 8.56
N GLY A 265 3.74 -14.30 7.39
CA GLY A 265 3.42 -15.06 6.18
C GLY A 265 4.61 -15.21 5.23
N GLU A 266 4.47 -16.12 4.27
CA GLU A 266 5.53 -16.50 3.32
C GLU A 266 5.83 -15.39 2.31
N SER A 267 4.83 -14.60 1.91
CA SER A 267 5.01 -13.46 1.00
C SER A 267 4.93 -12.17 1.80
N THR A 268 5.98 -11.35 1.72
CA THR A 268 6.02 -10.06 2.42
C THR A 268 5.79 -8.91 1.45
N ARG A 269 5.08 -7.88 1.92
CA ARG A 269 4.55 -6.81 1.07
C ARG A 269 5.05 -5.42 1.46
N SER A 270 5.31 -5.19 2.74
CA SER A 270 5.72 -3.89 3.27
C SER A 270 6.76 -4.05 4.38
N VAL A 271 7.61 -3.04 4.51
CA VAL A 271 8.55 -2.91 5.64
C VAL A 271 8.52 -1.46 6.11
N SER A 272 8.42 -1.24 7.41
CA SER A 272 8.59 0.06 8.03
C SER A 272 9.30 -0.06 9.39
N PHE A 273 9.63 1.09 9.98
CA PHE A 273 10.19 1.16 11.32
C PHE A 273 9.31 2.01 12.21
N ASP A 274 9.28 1.68 13.49
CA ASP A 274 8.71 2.57 14.50
C ASP A 274 9.79 3.43 15.17
N GLN A 275 9.36 4.36 16.03
CA GLN A 275 10.24 5.27 16.78
C GLN A 275 11.21 4.58 17.75
N ASP A 276 10.94 3.32 18.13
CA ASP A 276 11.84 2.52 18.97
C ASP A 276 12.84 1.72 18.12
N GLY A 277 12.82 1.87 16.79
CA GLY A 277 13.71 1.18 15.86
C GLY A 277 13.29 -0.26 15.56
N ARG A 278 12.08 -0.68 15.96
CA ARG A 278 11.58 -2.02 15.62
C ARG A 278 11.10 -2.06 14.19
N VAL A 279 11.27 -3.21 13.57
CA VAL A 279 10.90 -3.43 12.19
C VAL A 279 9.50 -4.03 12.12
N TRP A 280 8.65 -3.44 11.30
CA TRP A 280 7.30 -3.92 11.04
C TRP A 280 7.29 -4.49 9.64
N ILE A 281 7.04 -5.79 9.53
CA ILE A 281 7.06 -6.51 8.25
C ILE A 281 5.64 -7.00 7.97
N GLY A 282 4.99 -6.36 6.99
CA GLY A 282 3.66 -6.76 6.53
C GLY A 282 3.74 -7.93 5.56
N SER A 283 2.86 -8.90 5.72
CA SER A 283 2.67 -10.00 4.79
C SER A 283 1.58 -9.69 3.75
N GLU A 284 1.53 -10.48 2.68
CA GLU A 284 0.51 -10.35 1.64
C GLU A 284 -0.89 -10.79 2.13
N TYR A 285 -0.99 -11.71 3.09
CA TYR A 285 -2.29 -12.29 3.49
C TYR A 285 -2.46 -12.56 5.00
N ASP A 286 -1.42 -12.44 5.80
CA ASP A 286 -1.35 -13.03 7.14
C ASP A 286 -1.07 -11.98 8.24
N GLY A 287 -1.20 -10.68 7.91
CA GLY A 287 -1.01 -9.58 8.86
C GLY A 287 0.44 -9.09 8.93
N ILE A 288 0.83 -8.53 10.07
CA ILE A 288 2.13 -7.88 10.30
C ILE A 288 2.87 -8.59 11.43
N VAL A 289 4.19 -8.76 11.30
CA VAL A 289 5.05 -9.10 12.43
C VAL A 289 5.84 -7.86 12.90
N ILE A 290 5.92 -7.67 14.22
CA ILE A 290 6.86 -6.74 14.86
C ILE A 290 8.15 -7.49 15.19
N TRP A 291 9.28 -6.92 14.79
CA TRP A 291 10.58 -7.57 14.87
C TRP A 291 11.63 -6.69 15.54
N SER A 292 12.30 -7.25 16.55
CA SER A 292 13.42 -6.61 17.28
C SER A 292 14.53 -7.63 17.52
N GLY A 293 15.22 -8.01 16.43
CA GLY A 293 16.17 -9.13 16.42
C GLY A 293 15.52 -10.53 16.49
N ARG A 294 14.28 -10.62 16.95
CA ARG A 294 13.39 -11.79 16.98
C ARG A 294 11.93 -11.34 16.83
N PRO A 295 10.99 -12.23 16.46
CA PRO A 295 9.58 -11.88 16.41
C PRO A 295 9.07 -11.53 17.82
N GLU A 296 8.41 -10.38 17.97
CA GLU A 296 7.79 -9.94 19.23
C GLU A 296 6.29 -10.22 19.26
N ALA A 297 5.59 -9.87 18.18
CA ALA A 297 4.15 -10.04 18.06
C ALA A 297 3.71 -10.14 16.59
N VAL A 298 2.54 -10.75 16.36
CA VAL A 298 1.86 -10.77 15.06
C VAL A 298 0.49 -10.12 15.23
N ILE A 299 0.16 -9.20 14.32
CA ILE A 299 -1.08 -8.42 14.33
C ILE A 299 -1.88 -8.78 13.09
N THR A 300 -3.16 -9.08 13.28
CA THR A 300 -4.10 -9.52 12.24
C THR A 300 -5.43 -8.75 12.32
N GLU A 301 -6.37 -9.07 11.42
CA GLU A 301 -7.77 -8.62 11.52
C GLU A 301 -8.45 -8.98 12.85
N LYS A 302 -7.96 -10.00 13.57
CA LYS A 302 -8.52 -10.36 14.89
C LYS A 302 -8.15 -9.33 15.95
N ASP A 303 -7.03 -8.64 15.75
CA ASP A 303 -6.48 -7.67 16.69
C ASP A 303 -6.97 -6.25 16.39
N GLY A 304 -7.43 -6.00 15.16
CA GLY A 304 -8.10 -4.74 14.79
C GLY A 304 -7.71 -4.18 13.42
N LEU A 305 -6.84 -4.86 12.67
CA LEU A 305 -6.54 -4.48 11.28
C LEU A 305 -7.80 -4.55 10.40
N ALA A 306 -7.91 -3.62 9.46
CA ALA A 306 -9.00 -3.55 8.50
C ALA A 306 -8.92 -4.68 7.46
N GLY A 307 -7.71 -5.15 7.20
CA GLY A 307 -7.35 -6.28 6.34
C GLY A 307 -5.95 -6.79 6.69
N ASN A 308 -5.62 -8.01 6.26
CA ASN A 308 -4.34 -8.64 6.56
C ASN A 308 -3.24 -8.32 5.52
N GLU A 309 -3.59 -7.78 4.35
CA GLU A 309 -2.64 -7.27 3.35
C GLU A 309 -2.27 -5.82 3.67
N VAL A 310 -1.29 -5.62 4.56
CA VAL A 310 -0.85 -4.27 4.94
C VAL A 310 0.19 -3.74 3.96
N LYS A 311 -0.17 -2.66 3.26
CA LYS A 311 0.62 -2.06 2.16
C LYS A 311 1.39 -0.82 2.58
N ALA A 312 0.85 -0.06 3.54
CA ALA A 312 1.43 1.18 4.01
C ALA A 312 1.29 1.30 5.52
N MET A 313 2.30 1.88 6.17
CA MET A 313 2.34 2.07 7.61
C MET A 313 3.01 3.40 7.91
N VAL A 314 2.38 4.23 8.75
CA VAL A 314 2.98 5.47 9.27
C VAL A 314 2.72 5.54 10.76
N GLN A 315 3.74 5.94 11.51
CA GLN A 315 3.63 6.26 12.91
C GLN A 315 3.70 7.78 13.12
N GLU A 316 2.77 8.31 13.88
CA GLU A 316 2.74 9.71 14.29
C GLU A 316 3.67 9.98 15.48
N PRO A 317 4.09 11.25 15.70
CA PRO A 317 4.92 11.64 16.84
C PRO A 317 4.33 11.29 18.22
N ASP A 318 3.00 11.23 18.35
CA ASP A 318 2.33 10.84 19.60
C ASP A 318 2.27 9.32 19.81
N GLY A 319 2.76 8.55 18.84
CA GLY A 319 2.80 7.10 18.84
C GLY A 319 1.64 6.43 18.10
N THR A 320 0.64 7.16 17.63
CA THR A 320 -0.47 6.62 16.85
C THR A 320 0.05 5.94 15.58
N PHE A 321 -0.45 4.74 15.28
CA PHE A 321 -0.20 4.06 14.02
C PHE A 321 -1.38 4.16 13.06
N TRP A 322 -1.06 4.36 11.79
CA TRP A 322 -1.98 4.24 10.67
C TRP A 322 -1.52 3.12 9.74
N PHE A 323 -2.44 2.21 9.41
CA PHE A 323 -2.20 1.08 8.52
C PHE A 323 -3.11 1.21 7.30
N GLY A 324 -2.52 1.24 6.11
CA GLY A 324 -3.21 1.11 4.84
C GLY A 324 -3.29 -0.35 4.42
N THR A 325 -4.50 -0.85 4.20
CA THR A 325 -4.78 -2.26 3.90
C THR A 325 -5.57 -2.42 2.61
N GLU A 326 -5.73 -3.65 2.13
CA GLU A 326 -6.67 -4.02 1.05
C GLU A 326 -8.14 -3.74 1.36
N ASN A 327 -8.47 -3.50 2.63
CA ASN A 327 -9.83 -3.30 3.13
C ASN A 327 -10.00 -1.99 3.91
N GLY A 328 -9.16 -0.97 3.67
CA GLY A 328 -9.30 0.38 4.23
C GLY A 328 -8.18 0.77 5.18
N LEU A 329 -8.44 1.77 6.03
CA LEU A 329 -7.48 2.24 7.04
C LEU A 329 -7.77 1.61 8.40
N SER A 330 -6.72 1.21 9.12
CA SER A 330 -6.76 1.04 10.57
C SER A 330 -5.96 2.11 11.28
N ARG A 331 -6.47 2.60 12.40
CA ARG A 331 -5.80 3.52 13.31
C ARG A 331 -5.78 2.93 14.72
N VAL A 332 -4.69 3.09 15.44
CA VAL A 332 -4.55 2.59 16.82
C VAL A 332 -3.44 3.32 17.58
N ASP A 333 -3.64 3.51 18.88
CA ASP A 333 -2.62 4.12 19.75
C ASP A 333 -1.50 3.13 20.11
N ARG A 334 -0.26 3.61 20.21
CA ARG A 334 0.94 2.80 20.51
C ARG A 334 0.74 1.80 21.66
N ALA A 335 0.14 2.29 22.75
CA ALA A 335 -0.02 1.55 24.00
C ALA A 335 -0.93 0.31 23.90
N VAL A 336 -1.64 0.14 22.79
CA VAL A 336 -2.57 -0.98 22.55
C VAL A 336 -1.90 -2.10 21.75
N VAL A 337 -0.88 -1.76 20.93
CA VAL A 337 -0.30 -2.69 19.94
C VAL A 337 1.04 -3.27 20.39
N ILE A 338 1.68 -2.64 21.38
CA ILE A 338 3.08 -2.88 21.76
C ILE A 338 3.19 -3.27 23.23
#